data_AF-A0A938W8S8-F1
#
_entry.id   AF-A0A938W8S8-F1
#
_cell.length_a   1.000
_cell.length_b   1.000
_cell.length_c   1.000
_cell.angle_alpha   90.00
_cell.angle_beta   90.00
_cell.angle_gamma   90.00
#
_symmetry.space_group_name_H-M   'P 1'
#
loop_
_entity.id
_entity.type
_entity.pdbx_description
1 polymer ?
#
loop_
_entity_poly.entity_id
_entity_poly.type
_entity_poly.pdbx_seq_one_letter_code
_entity_poly.pdbx_strand_id
1 'polypeptide(L)'
;MGSHLWYLELLFIASLLCLPLFLWLKCTASGRRVLQGMGDLLANPAAVLLLALPTILLILNLDEANLGNTSLGGWSMVIYPLFYVAGFVIIANERLQQQLVRLRWIHLVMGLVFVSAYLFGEFQTVYPTEAFPLANALVKALDCFVVWSWLLAIFGFGKARLSFTNPFLKYANEAALPFYILHQTVLIALGYFVVQWAIPDPLKYLVILVASFGVITGLYEYGVRRFNVLRFLFGMKLLPRPVSSQAESRRFQEAAL
;
A
#
# COMPACT_ATOMS: atom_id res chain seq x y z
N MET A 1 11.15 -18.61 -2.26
CA MET A 1 9.98 -18.65 -3.17
C MET A 1 8.73 -18.85 -2.32
N GLY A 2 7.78 -17.90 -2.35
CA GLY A 2 6.60 -17.83 -1.46
C GLY A 2 6.40 -16.47 -0.79
N SER A 3 7.37 -15.56 -0.88
CA SER A 3 7.39 -14.26 -0.20
C SER A 3 6.63 -13.16 -0.96
N HIS A 4 5.48 -13.44 -1.56
CA HIS A 4 4.67 -12.38 -2.21
C HIS A 4 3.51 -11.92 -1.33
N LEU A 5 2.94 -12.83 -0.54
CA LEU A 5 1.85 -12.49 0.38
C LEU A 5 2.33 -11.82 1.67
N TRP A 6 3.64 -11.69 1.86
CA TRP A 6 4.26 -11.07 3.04
C TRP A 6 3.65 -9.71 3.38
N TYR A 7 3.35 -8.88 2.37
CA TYR A 7 2.76 -7.58 2.58
C TYR A 7 1.33 -7.67 3.13
N LEU A 8 0.52 -8.60 2.62
CA LEU A 8 -0.86 -8.82 3.10
C LEU A 8 -0.85 -9.37 4.53
N GLU A 9 0.04 -10.31 4.82
CA GLU A 9 0.25 -10.86 6.16
C GLU A 9 0.69 -9.77 7.14
N LEU A 10 1.67 -8.95 6.76
CA LEU A 10 2.15 -7.85 7.58
C LEU A 10 1.07 -6.80 7.82
N LEU A 11 0.27 -6.46 6.81
CA LEU A 11 -0.88 -5.58 6.96
C LEU A 11 -1.93 -6.17 7.92
N PHE A 12 -2.17 -7.48 7.85
CA PHE A 12 -3.09 -8.16 8.75
C PHE A 12 -2.60 -8.10 10.21
N ILE A 13 -1.33 -8.44 10.45
CA ILE A 13 -0.71 -8.36 11.78
C ILE A 13 -0.72 -6.92 12.29
N ALA A 14 -0.28 -5.95 11.47
CA ALA A 14 -0.30 -4.53 11.83
C ALA A 14 -1.72 -4.04 12.14
N SER A 15 -2.73 -4.51 11.40
CA SER A 15 -4.13 -4.17 11.66
C SER A 15 -4.61 -4.70 13.01
N LEU A 16 -4.29 -5.94 13.37
CA LEU A 16 -4.64 -6.52 14.67
C LEU A 16 -3.94 -5.78 15.81
N LEU A 17 -2.65 -5.51 15.68
CA LEU A 17 -1.85 -4.82 16.70
C LEU A 17 -2.29 -3.35 16.89
N CYS A 18 -2.59 -2.64 15.79
CA CYS A 18 -3.01 -1.24 15.85
C CYS A 18 -4.50 -1.06 16.15
N LEU A 19 -5.32 -2.11 16.09
CA LEU A 19 -6.77 -2.04 16.36
C LEU A 19 -7.11 -1.37 17.71
N PRO A 20 -6.57 -1.80 18.87
CA PRO A 20 -6.90 -1.15 20.15
C PRO A 20 -6.52 0.34 20.16
N LEU A 21 -5.38 0.68 19.56
CA LEU A 21 -4.94 2.07 19.42
C LEU A 21 -5.91 2.89 18.56
N PHE A 22 -6.32 2.38 17.41
CA PHE A 22 -7.24 3.07 16.50
C PHE A 22 -8.64 3.22 17.11
N LEU A 23 -9.14 2.20 17.80
CA LEU A 23 -10.39 2.29 18.53
C LEU A 23 -10.31 3.36 19.63
N TRP A 24 -9.22 3.40 20.40
CA TRP A 24 -9.03 4.45 21.40
C TRP A 24 -8.98 5.86 20.78
N LEU A 25 -8.22 6.04 19.69
CA LEU A 25 -8.09 7.33 18.98
C LEU A 25 -9.43 7.82 18.41
N LYS A 26 -10.30 6.92 17.93
CA LYS A 26 -11.60 7.29 17.34
C LYS A 26 -12.73 7.38 18.35
N CYS A 27 -12.82 6.42 19.28
CA CYS A 27 -14.01 6.24 20.12
C CYS A 27 -13.95 7.04 21.43
N THR A 28 -12.76 7.32 21.96
CA THR A 28 -12.60 8.03 23.25
C THR A 28 -12.39 9.53 23.06
N ALA A 29 -12.89 10.35 23.99
CA ALA A 29 -12.72 11.81 23.93
C ALA A 29 -11.26 12.25 24.03
N SER A 30 -10.43 11.60 24.86
CA SER A 30 -8.99 11.87 24.95
C SER A 30 -8.26 11.48 23.66
N GLY A 31 -8.55 10.29 23.12
CA GLY A 31 -7.99 9.82 21.86
C GLY A 31 -8.30 10.75 20.69
N ARG A 32 -9.55 11.22 20.58
CA ARG A 32 -9.93 12.19 19.54
C ARG A 32 -9.18 13.51 19.66
N ARG A 33 -8.93 14.01 20.88
CA ARG A 33 -8.11 15.21 21.10
C ARG A 33 -6.67 15.00 20.65
N VAL A 34 -6.07 13.85 20.97
CA VAL A 34 -4.71 13.51 20.51
C VAL A 34 -4.65 13.44 18.99
N LEU A 35 -5.62 12.75 18.37
CA LEU A 35 -5.71 12.63 16.91
C LEU A 35 -5.87 13.98 16.21
N GLN A 36 -6.71 14.86 16.75
CA GLN A 36 -6.87 16.24 16.26
C GLN A 36 -5.58 17.03 16.42
N GLY A 37 -4.97 17.02 17.60
CA GLY A 37 -3.71 17.73 17.87
C GLY A 37 -2.56 17.27 16.98
N MET A 38 -2.40 15.96 16.78
CA MET A 38 -1.41 15.40 15.84
C MET A 38 -1.69 15.85 14.41
N GLY A 39 -2.94 15.76 13.95
CA GLY A 39 -3.29 16.17 12.60
C GLY A 39 -3.15 17.68 12.37
N ASP A 40 -3.47 18.51 13.37
CA ASP A 40 -3.31 19.96 13.32
C ASP A 40 -1.83 20.37 13.33
N LEU A 41 -1.00 19.69 14.12
CA LEU A 41 0.45 19.87 14.10
C LEU A 41 1.00 19.55 12.70
N LEU A 42 0.68 18.36 12.18
CA LEU A 42 1.14 17.90 10.87
C LEU A 42 0.55 18.71 9.71
N ALA A 43 -0.57 19.40 9.90
CA ALA A 43 -1.14 20.30 8.89
C ALA A 43 -0.24 21.52 8.63
N ASN A 44 0.75 21.80 9.48
CA ASN A 44 1.77 22.80 9.20
C ASN A 44 2.75 22.26 8.13
N PRO A 45 3.02 23.01 7.03
CA PRO A 45 3.88 22.57 5.93
C PRO A 45 5.25 22.00 6.36
N ALA A 46 5.89 22.60 7.36
CA ALA A 46 7.19 22.14 7.84
C ALA A 46 7.07 20.93 8.78
N ALA A 47 6.01 20.88 9.58
CA ALA A 47 5.80 19.82 10.56
C ALA A 47 5.42 18.48 9.91
N VAL A 48 4.88 18.49 8.68
CA VAL A 48 4.55 17.25 7.97
C VAL A 48 5.80 16.40 7.69
N LEU A 49 6.96 17.03 7.57
CA LEU A 49 8.26 16.34 7.44
C LEU A 49 8.71 15.67 8.74
N LEU A 50 8.10 16.00 9.89
CA LEU A 50 8.33 15.27 11.13
C LEU A 50 7.85 13.82 11.04
N LEU A 51 6.99 13.47 10.07
CA LEU A 51 6.66 12.08 9.78
C LEU A 51 7.90 11.25 9.40
N ALA A 52 8.93 11.89 8.83
CA ALA A 52 10.20 11.24 8.54
C ALA A 52 11.03 10.97 9.80
N LEU A 53 10.84 11.73 10.90
CA LEU A 53 11.70 11.61 12.07
C LEU A 53 11.61 10.24 12.75
N PRO A 54 10.42 9.67 13.04
CA PRO A 54 10.35 8.32 13.62
C PRO A 54 10.89 7.24 12.68
N THR A 55 10.73 7.37 11.35
CA THR A 55 11.34 6.44 10.39
C THR A 55 12.87 6.51 10.44
N ILE A 56 13.42 7.74 10.52
CA ILE A 56 14.87 7.98 10.61
C ILE A 56 15.42 7.39 11.91
N LEU A 57 14.75 7.62 13.04
CA LEU A 57 15.18 7.08 14.32
C LEU A 57 15.18 5.54 14.29
N LEU A 58 14.17 4.90 13.69
CA LEU A 58 14.14 3.45 13.57
C LEU A 58 15.26 2.92 12.66
N ILE A 59 15.43 3.46 11.45
CA ILE A 59 16.45 2.94 10.52
C ILE A 59 17.89 3.11 11.02
N LEU A 60 18.14 4.10 11.89
CA LEU A 60 19.45 4.34 12.49
C LEU A 60 19.74 3.45 13.70
N ASN A 61 18.72 2.93 14.38
CA ASN A 61 18.87 2.16 15.63
C ASN A 61 18.55 0.67 15.48
N LEU A 62 17.98 0.25 14.36
CA LEU A 62 17.66 -1.14 14.10
C LEU A 62 18.88 -1.90 13.56
N ASP A 63 19.21 -3.00 14.23
CA ASP A 63 20.27 -3.93 13.85
C ASP A 63 19.75 -4.95 12.82
N GLU A 64 20.40 -5.00 11.65
CA GLU A 64 20.05 -5.87 10.53
C GLU A 64 20.07 -7.36 10.88
N ALA A 65 20.88 -7.75 11.87
CA ALA A 65 20.94 -9.13 12.35
C ALA A 65 19.69 -9.58 13.13
N ASN A 66 18.86 -8.63 13.57
CA ASN A 66 17.70 -8.88 14.43
C ASN A 66 16.43 -8.25 13.82
N LEU A 67 15.86 -7.26 14.51
CA LEU A 67 14.62 -6.58 14.12
C LEU A 67 14.80 -5.65 12.91
N GLY A 68 16.04 -5.34 12.52
CA GLY A 68 16.39 -4.53 11.35
C GLY A 68 16.42 -5.31 10.04
N ASN A 69 16.16 -6.62 10.04
CA ASN A 69 16.24 -7.45 8.85
C ASN A 69 15.38 -6.92 7.68
N THR A 70 15.99 -6.73 6.51
CA THR A 70 15.38 -6.13 5.31
C THR A 70 14.97 -7.14 4.24
N SER A 71 15.07 -8.44 4.52
CA SER A 71 14.78 -9.52 3.56
C SER A 71 13.35 -9.50 3.02
N LEU A 72 12.43 -8.85 3.73
CA LEU A 72 11.02 -8.76 3.38
C LEU A 72 10.65 -7.31 3.05
N GLY A 73 10.75 -7.01 1.75
CA GLY A 73 10.33 -5.72 1.17
C GLY A 73 11.36 -4.60 1.18
N GLY A 74 12.63 -4.90 1.51
CA GLY A 74 13.74 -3.92 1.46
C GLY A 74 13.86 -3.02 2.69
N TRP A 75 12.85 -2.99 3.56
CA TRP A 75 12.87 -2.29 4.86
C TRP A 75 12.60 -3.27 5.99
N SER A 76 13.01 -2.90 7.21
CA SER A 76 12.64 -3.65 8.42
C SER A 76 11.12 -3.74 8.59
N MET A 77 10.64 -4.92 8.97
CA MET A 77 9.23 -5.17 9.30
C MET A 77 8.66 -4.18 10.33
N VAL A 78 9.50 -3.70 11.25
CA VAL A 78 9.10 -2.82 12.36
C VAL A 78 8.76 -1.41 11.86
N ILE A 79 9.23 -1.03 10.68
CA ILE A 79 9.01 0.30 10.10
C ILE A 79 7.62 0.39 9.45
N TYR A 80 7.08 -0.69 8.88
CA TYR A 80 5.78 -0.63 8.18
C TYR A 80 4.58 -0.22 9.06
N PRO A 81 4.45 -0.67 10.32
CA PRO A 81 3.41 -0.17 11.22
C PRO A 81 3.41 1.36 11.39
N LEU A 82 4.58 2.01 11.30
CA LEU A 82 4.67 3.47 11.37
C LEU A 82 4.00 4.13 10.17
N PHE A 83 4.26 3.63 8.96
CA PHE A 83 3.58 4.10 7.75
C PHE A 83 2.07 3.86 7.83
N TYR A 84 1.66 2.72 8.38
CA TYR A 84 0.25 2.39 8.56
C TYR A 84 -0.47 3.35 9.52
N VAL A 85 0.13 3.63 10.68
CA VAL A 85 -0.41 4.59 11.67
C VAL A 85 -0.44 6.01 11.10
N ALA A 86 0.62 6.43 10.40
CA ALA A 86 0.65 7.75 9.77
C ALA A 86 -0.42 7.89 8.69
N GLY A 87 -0.63 6.86 7.86
CA GLY A 87 -1.73 6.81 6.90
C GLY A 87 -3.09 6.96 7.58
N PHE A 88 -3.30 6.29 8.72
CA PHE A 88 -4.52 6.46 9.53
C PHE A 88 -4.70 7.90 10.01
N VAL A 89 -3.65 8.53 10.55
CA VAL A 89 -3.71 9.94 11.02
C VAL A 89 -4.02 10.90 9.86
N ILE A 90 -3.40 10.71 8.70
CA ILE A 90 -3.66 11.50 7.49
C ILE A 90 -5.13 11.37 7.09
N ILE A 91 -5.65 10.14 6.96
CA ILE A 91 -7.04 9.90 6.53
C ILE A 91 -8.06 10.37 7.58
N ALA A 92 -7.71 10.38 8.86
CA ALA A 92 -8.62 10.77 9.92
C ALA A 92 -8.74 12.29 10.14
N ASN A 93 -7.83 13.11 9.61
CA ASN A 93 -7.85 14.57 9.79
C ASN A 93 -8.04 15.30 8.45
N GLU A 94 -9.18 15.98 8.29
CA GLU A 94 -9.52 16.67 7.03
C GLU A 94 -8.59 17.85 6.72
N ARG A 95 -8.19 18.62 7.74
CA ARG A 95 -7.31 19.79 7.60
C ARG A 95 -5.95 19.38 7.07
N LEU A 96 -5.36 18.32 7.63
CA LEU A 96 -4.12 17.74 7.16
C LEU A 96 -4.24 17.32 5.69
N GLN A 97 -5.31 16.63 5.31
CA GLN A 97 -5.50 16.22 3.92
C GLN A 97 -5.64 17.41 2.96
N GLN A 98 -6.34 18.47 3.35
CA GLN A 98 -6.44 19.69 2.54
C GLN A 98 -5.08 20.37 2.36
N GLN A 99 -4.25 20.38 3.41
CA GLN A 99 -2.89 20.90 3.34
C GLN A 99 -2.00 20.06 2.43
N LEU A 100 -2.08 18.73 2.49
CA LEU A 100 -1.35 17.85 1.58
C LEU A 100 -1.76 18.06 0.12
N VAL A 101 -3.05 18.27 -0.14
CA VAL A 101 -3.54 18.65 -1.49
C VAL A 101 -2.94 19.99 -1.93
N ARG A 102 -2.89 21.00 -1.05
CA ARG A 102 -2.32 22.31 -1.36
C ARG A 102 -0.82 22.25 -1.65
N LEU A 103 -0.08 21.47 -0.85
CA LEU A 103 1.38 21.33 -0.92
C LEU A 103 1.84 20.22 -1.87
N ARG A 104 0.95 19.57 -2.62
CA ARG A 104 1.28 18.42 -3.48
C ARG A 104 2.46 18.66 -4.44
N TRP A 105 2.57 19.87 -4.98
CA TRP A 105 3.67 20.25 -5.88
C TRP A 105 4.98 20.44 -5.13
N ILE A 106 4.94 20.97 -3.91
CA ILE A 106 6.13 21.10 -3.06
C ILE A 106 6.67 19.71 -2.72
N HIS A 107 5.81 18.80 -2.27
CA HIS A 107 6.22 17.41 -1.99
C HIS A 107 6.74 16.69 -3.23
N LEU A 108 6.17 16.95 -4.41
CA LEU A 108 6.68 16.39 -5.67
C LEU A 108 8.09 16.91 -5.98
N VAL A 109 8.30 18.23 -5.89
CA VAL A 109 9.62 18.84 -6.12
C VAL A 109 10.62 18.32 -5.09
N MET A 110 10.25 18.23 -3.83
CA MET A 110 11.09 17.64 -2.78
C MET A 110 11.44 16.19 -3.08
N GLY A 111 10.46 15.37 -3.50
CA GLY A 111 10.68 13.98 -3.88
C GLY A 111 11.64 13.85 -5.06
N LEU A 112 11.50 14.71 -6.08
CA LEU A 112 12.42 14.77 -7.23
C LEU A 112 13.83 15.21 -6.82
N VAL A 113 13.97 16.21 -5.95
CA VAL A 113 15.27 16.68 -5.46
C VAL A 113 15.95 15.62 -4.61
N PHE A 114 15.24 15.05 -3.64
CA PHE A 114 15.81 14.04 -2.76
C PHE A 114 16.14 12.74 -3.49
N VAL A 115 15.30 12.28 -4.42
CA VAL A 115 15.61 11.06 -5.19
C VAL A 115 16.81 11.29 -6.10
N SER A 116 16.93 12.49 -6.68
CA SER A 116 18.10 12.84 -7.50
C SER A 116 19.37 12.89 -6.67
N ALA A 117 19.31 13.46 -5.46
CA ALA A 117 20.43 13.48 -4.53
C ALA A 117 20.82 12.07 -4.06
N TYR A 118 19.82 11.21 -3.79
CA TYR A 118 20.02 9.82 -3.39
C TYR A 118 20.69 9.02 -4.51
N LEU A 119 20.12 9.08 -5.72
CA LEU A 119 20.69 8.40 -6.89
C LEU A 119 22.08 8.92 -7.25
N PHE A 120 22.30 10.23 -7.14
CA PHE A 120 23.63 10.80 -7.32
C PHE A 120 24.62 10.22 -6.30
N GLY A 121 24.23 10.09 -5.03
CA GLY A 121 25.05 9.43 -4.01
C GLY A 121 25.36 7.96 -4.32
N GLU A 122 24.37 7.20 -4.77
CA GLU A 122 24.51 5.77 -5.14
C GLU A 122 25.38 5.55 -6.39
N PHE A 123 25.24 6.40 -7.42
CA PHE A 123 26.01 6.27 -8.67
C PHE A 123 27.45 6.73 -8.55
N GLN A 124 27.75 7.58 -7.57
CA GLN A 124 29.13 7.86 -7.20
C GLN A 124 29.63 6.66 -6.40
N THR A 125 30.58 5.89 -6.93
CA THR A 125 31.22 4.73 -6.27
C THR A 125 32.06 5.12 -5.03
N VAL A 126 31.69 6.18 -4.32
CA VAL A 126 32.60 7.03 -3.55
C VAL A 126 32.56 6.75 -2.04
N TYR A 127 31.65 5.92 -1.54
CA TYR A 127 31.61 5.68 -0.09
C TYR A 127 31.48 4.20 0.25
N PRO A 128 32.54 3.54 0.77
CA PRO A 128 32.33 2.43 1.67
C PRO A 128 31.59 3.01 2.89
N THR A 129 30.27 2.87 2.90
CA THR A 129 29.35 3.39 3.93
C THR A 129 29.73 2.89 5.34
N GLU A 130 30.37 1.73 5.41
CA GLU A 130 30.96 1.13 6.61
C GLU A 130 32.09 1.99 7.23
N ALA A 131 32.81 2.78 6.42
CA ALA A 131 33.96 3.56 6.89
C ALA A 131 33.58 4.94 7.47
N PHE A 132 32.38 5.44 7.18
CA PHE A 132 31.93 6.79 7.56
C PHE A 132 30.51 6.78 8.16
N PRO A 133 30.38 6.60 9.49
CA PRO A 133 29.09 6.46 10.16
C PRO A 133 28.14 7.63 9.93
N LEU A 134 28.67 8.87 9.89
CA LEU A 134 27.85 10.07 9.63
C LEU A 134 27.31 10.09 8.20
N ALA A 135 28.12 9.71 7.21
CA ALA A 135 27.68 9.66 5.81
C ALA A 135 26.58 8.60 5.63
N ASN A 136 26.76 7.41 6.21
CA ASN A 136 25.74 6.36 6.21
C ASN A 136 24.42 6.84 6.84
N ALA A 137 24.51 7.52 8.00
CA ALA A 137 23.33 8.06 8.66
C ALA A 137 22.59 9.12 7.81
N LEU A 138 23.34 9.97 7.09
CA LEU A 138 22.77 10.96 6.18
C LEU A 138 22.10 10.32 4.97
N VAL A 139 22.69 9.26 4.39
CA VAL A 139 22.08 8.51 3.28
C VAL A 139 20.78 7.83 3.73
N LYS A 140 20.79 7.15 4.88
CA LYS A 140 19.58 6.55 5.47
C LYS A 140 18.49 7.59 5.76
N ALA A 141 18.88 8.77 6.25
CA ALA A 141 17.94 9.86 6.49
C ALA A 141 17.35 10.41 5.18
N LEU A 142 18.19 10.56 4.16
CA LEU A 142 17.77 10.99 2.83
C LEU A 142 16.75 10.02 2.22
N ASP A 143 16.97 8.71 2.36
CA ASP A 143 16.03 7.67 1.91
C ASP A 143 14.65 7.83 2.57
N CYS A 144 14.59 8.05 3.89
CA CYS A 144 13.32 8.37 4.56
C CYS A 144 12.64 9.62 3.97
N PHE A 145 13.39 10.68 3.68
CA PHE A 145 12.83 11.90 3.09
C PHE A 145 12.32 11.66 1.65
N VAL A 146 13.00 10.81 0.86
CA VAL A 146 12.53 10.37 -0.46
C VAL A 146 11.17 9.71 -0.32
N VAL A 147 11.06 8.68 0.53
CA VAL A 147 9.83 7.91 0.74
C VAL A 147 8.68 8.82 1.17
N TRP A 148 8.87 9.65 2.20
CA TRP A 148 7.83 10.54 2.69
C TRP A 148 7.41 11.59 1.66
N SER A 149 8.35 12.19 0.94
CA SER A 149 8.02 13.18 -0.08
C SER A 149 7.17 12.58 -1.20
N TRP A 150 7.51 11.37 -1.66
CA TRP A 150 6.70 10.66 -2.66
C TRP A 150 5.34 10.22 -2.12
N LEU A 151 5.27 9.67 -0.91
CA LEU A 151 3.99 9.27 -0.30
C LEU A 151 3.03 10.46 -0.18
N LEU A 152 3.51 11.60 0.30
CA LEU A 152 2.71 12.81 0.46
C LEU A 152 2.33 13.44 -0.89
N ALA A 153 3.23 13.40 -1.88
CA ALA A 153 2.92 13.84 -3.24
C ALA A 153 1.83 12.97 -3.89
N ILE A 154 2.01 11.64 -3.88
CA ILE A 154 1.05 10.67 -4.43
C ILE A 154 -0.30 10.83 -3.75
N PHE A 155 -0.32 10.94 -2.41
CA PHE A 155 -1.56 11.19 -1.67
C PHE A 155 -2.22 12.51 -2.07
N GLY A 156 -1.46 13.60 -2.12
CA GLY A 156 -1.96 14.93 -2.46
C GLY A 156 -2.54 15.00 -3.88
N PHE A 157 -1.88 14.39 -4.87
CA PHE A 157 -2.40 14.29 -6.24
C PHE A 157 -3.57 13.33 -6.34
N GLY A 158 -3.51 12.18 -5.67
CA GLY A 158 -4.59 11.20 -5.62
C GLY A 158 -5.86 11.82 -5.06
N LYS A 159 -5.78 12.53 -3.93
CA LYS A 159 -6.94 13.23 -3.36
C LYS A 159 -7.43 14.39 -4.24
N ALA A 160 -6.53 15.12 -4.91
CA ALA A 160 -6.92 16.26 -5.74
C ALA A 160 -7.60 15.85 -7.06
N ARG A 161 -7.19 14.73 -7.67
CA ARG A 161 -7.56 14.38 -9.05
C ARG A 161 -8.24 13.01 -9.19
N LEU A 162 -8.06 12.10 -8.23
CA LEU A 162 -8.57 10.73 -8.29
C LEU A 162 -9.67 10.45 -7.27
N SER A 163 -10.18 11.46 -6.57
CA SER A 163 -11.35 11.35 -5.67
C SER A 163 -12.67 11.33 -6.43
N PHE A 164 -12.82 10.40 -7.37
CA PHE A 164 -14.07 10.14 -8.08
C PHE A 164 -14.39 8.64 -8.07
N THR A 165 -15.64 8.30 -8.37
CA THR A 165 -16.07 6.91 -8.50
C THR A 165 -16.81 6.71 -9.82
N ASN A 166 -16.53 5.61 -10.50
CA ASN A 166 -17.24 5.19 -11.70
C ASN A 166 -17.40 3.65 -11.70
N PRO A 167 -18.25 3.07 -12.56
CA PRO A 167 -18.49 1.62 -12.57
C PRO A 167 -17.20 0.81 -12.77
N PHE A 168 -16.29 1.28 -13.61
CA PHE A 168 -15.00 0.64 -13.85
C PHE A 168 -14.12 0.62 -12.58
N LEU A 169 -14.04 1.71 -11.83
CA LEU A 169 -13.28 1.78 -10.57
C LEU A 169 -13.88 0.87 -9.49
N LYS A 170 -15.21 0.72 -9.44
CA LYS A 170 -15.85 -0.24 -8.52
C LYS A 170 -15.44 -1.67 -8.86
N TYR A 171 -15.47 -2.01 -10.14
CA TYR A 171 -15.01 -3.30 -10.64
C TYR A 171 -13.51 -3.53 -10.37
N ALA A 172 -12.66 -2.56 -10.70
CA ALA A 172 -11.21 -2.65 -10.51
C ALA A 172 -10.82 -2.77 -9.02
N ASN A 173 -11.54 -2.08 -8.13
CA ASN A 173 -11.33 -2.20 -6.68
C ASN A 173 -11.69 -3.60 -6.18
N GLU A 174 -12.79 -4.19 -6.66
CA GLU A 174 -13.15 -5.58 -6.35
C GLU A 174 -12.14 -6.59 -6.91
N ALA A 175 -11.53 -6.28 -8.06
CA ALA A 175 -10.50 -7.11 -8.69
C ALA A 175 -9.11 -6.96 -8.07
N ALA A 176 -8.83 -5.90 -7.32
CA ALA A 176 -7.49 -5.56 -6.86
C ALA A 176 -6.81 -6.67 -6.02
N LEU A 177 -7.51 -7.23 -5.04
CA LEU A 177 -6.98 -8.30 -4.19
C LEU A 177 -6.78 -9.62 -4.97
N PRO A 178 -7.74 -10.09 -5.79
CA PRO A 178 -7.52 -11.20 -6.72
C PRO A 178 -6.30 -11.02 -7.63
N PHE A 179 -6.15 -9.85 -8.24
CA PHE A 179 -4.98 -9.55 -9.09
C PHE A 179 -3.69 -9.57 -8.27
N TYR A 180 -3.69 -9.01 -7.05
CA TYR A 180 -2.54 -9.05 -6.16
C TYR A 180 -2.10 -10.48 -5.81
N ILE A 181 -3.04 -11.39 -5.58
CA ILE A 181 -2.71 -12.78 -5.23
C ILE A 181 -2.25 -13.56 -6.47
N LEU A 182 -2.89 -13.37 -7.62
CA LEU A 182 -2.64 -14.17 -8.83
C LEU A 182 -1.42 -13.73 -9.63
N HIS A 183 -1.08 -12.43 -9.63
CA HIS A 183 -0.13 -11.90 -10.61
C HIS A 183 1.25 -12.52 -10.50
N GLN A 184 1.82 -12.69 -9.31
CA GLN A 184 3.17 -13.25 -9.19
C GLN A 184 3.22 -14.68 -9.75
N THR A 185 2.26 -15.52 -9.39
CA THR A 185 2.21 -16.91 -9.88
C THR A 185 2.15 -16.96 -11.41
N VAL A 186 1.27 -16.14 -12.01
CA VAL A 186 1.13 -16.08 -13.47
C VAL A 186 2.37 -15.48 -14.14
N LEU A 187 2.94 -14.40 -13.60
CA LEU A 187 4.15 -13.76 -14.12
C LEU A 187 5.35 -14.71 -14.09
N ILE A 188 5.55 -15.44 -12.99
CA ILE A 188 6.66 -16.41 -12.89
C ILE A 188 6.43 -17.57 -13.86
N ALA A 189 5.22 -18.11 -13.92
CA ALA A 189 4.89 -19.22 -14.82
C ALA A 189 5.12 -18.83 -16.29
N LEU A 190 4.59 -17.69 -16.74
CA LEU A 190 4.78 -17.22 -18.11
C LEU A 190 6.22 -16.77 -18.37
N GLY A 191 6.82 -16.02 -17.43
CA GLY A 191 8.18 -15.53 -17.53
C GLY A 191 9.19 -16.66 -17.69
N TYR A 192 9.00 -17.79 -16.99
CA TYR A 192 9.86 -18.97 -17.12
C TYR A 192 9.97 -19.46 -18.57
N PHE A 193 8.87 -19.45 -19.33
CA PHE A 193 8.87 -19.88 -20.74
C PHE A 193 9.35 -18.77 -21.68
N VAL A 194 8.83 -17.54 -21.52
CA VAL A 194 9.07 -16.44 -22.48
C VAL A 194 10.51 -15.94 -22.43
N VAL A 195 11.16 -15.96 -21.27
CA VAL A 195 12.54 -15.49 -21.13
C VAL A 195 13.53 -16.33 -21.95
N GLN A 196 13.21 -17.60 -22.20
CA GLN A 196 14.02 -18.53 -22.99
C GLN A 196 13.93 -18.30 -24.50
N TRP A 197 12.99 -17.47 -24.97
CA TRP A 197 12.81 -17.23 -26.41
C TRP A 197 13.93 -16.36 -26.97
N ALA A 198 14.35 -16.66 -28.20
CA ALA A 198 15.34 -15.89 -28.95
C ALA A 198 14.72 -14.62 -29.58
N ILE A 199 14.08 -13.79 -28.76
CA ILE A 199 13.48 -12.50 -29.15
C ILE A 199 14.10 -11.35 -28.33
N PRO A 200 14.00 -10.08 -28.78
CA PRO A 200 14.50 -8.94 -28.03
C PRO A 200 13.81 -8.76 -26.66
N ASP A 201 14.55 -8.27 -25.66
CA ASP A 201 14.03 -8.10 -24.29
C ASP A 201 12.78 -7.22 -24.16
N PRO A 202 12.63 -6.10 -24.91
CA PRO A 202 11.39 -5.33 -24.90
C PRO A 202 10.18 -6.14 -25.37
N LEU A 203 10.38 -7.06 -26.32
CA LEU A 203 9.31 -7.93 -26.81
C LEU A 203 8.98 -9.02 -25.79
N LYS A 204 9.97 -9.59 -25.09
CA LYS A 204 9.72 -10.49 -23.95
C LYS A 204 8.87 -9.81 -22.88
N TYR A 205 9.24 -8.58 -22.51
CA TYR A 205 8.47 -7.77 -21.56
C TYR A 205 7.03 -7.57 -22.03
N LEU A 206 6.83 -7.16 -23.29
CA LEU A 206 5.50 -6.92 -23.83
C LEU A 206 4.65 -8.21 -23.86
N VAL A 207 5.24 -9.33 -24.27
CA VAL A 207 4.57 -10.64 -24.29
C VAL A 207 4.16 -11.04 -22.87
N ILE A 208 5.06 -10.96 -21.89
CA ILE A 208 4.75 -11.30 -20.50
C ILE A 208 3.67 -10.37 -19.95
N LEU A 209 3.75 -9.05 -20.21
CA LEU A 209 2.78 -8.07 -19.75
C LEU A 209 1.38 -8.37 -20.29
N VAL A 210 1.23 -8.52 -21.61
CA VAL A 210 -0.06 -8.74 -22.25
C VAL A 210 -0.63 -10.12 -21.89
N ALA A 211 0.20 -11.16 -21.96
CA ALA A 211 -0.23 -12.52 -21.66
C ALA A 211 -0.62 -12.68 -20.19
N SER A 212 0.18 -12.15 -19.25
CA SER A 212 -0.15 -12.22 -17.82
C SER A 212 -1.43 -11.45 -17.51
N PHE A 213 -1.59 -10.24 -18.05
CA PHE A 213 -2.81 -9.46 -17.87
C PHE A 213 -4.05 -10.20 -18.39
N GLY A 214 -3.97 -10.82 -19.58
CA GLY A 214 -5.05 -11.62 -20.14
C GLY A 214 -5.38 -12.86 -19.30
N VAL A 215 -4.37 -13.61 -18.88
CA VAL A 215 -4.53 -14.82 -18.05
C VAL A 215 -5.13 -14.47 -16.69
N ILE A 216 -4.61 -13.46 -16.00
CA ILE A 216 -5.13 -13.03 -14.68
C ILE A 216 -6.58 -12.54 -14.81
N THR A 217 -6.87 -11.74 -15.84
CA THR A 217 -8.25 -11.27 -16.11
C THR A 217 -9.19 -12.44 -16.37
N GLY A 218 -8.76 -13.44 -17.15
CA GLY A 218 -9.53 -14.65 -17.40
C GLY A 218 -9.77 -15.46 -16.13
N LEU A 219 -8.73 -15.71 -15.33
CA LEU A 219 -8.85 -16.41 -14.05
C LEU A 219 -9.78 -15.69 -13.07
N TYR A 220 -9.72 -14.35 -13.05
CA TYR A 220 -10.61 -13.53 -12.25
C TYR A 220 -12.07 -13.62 -12.72
N GLU A 221 -12.35 -13.38 -14.01
CA GLU A 221 -13.72 -13.30 -14.55
C GLU A 221 -14.43 -14.67 -14.58
N TYR A 222 -13.71 -15.73 -14.94
CA TYR A 222 -14.28 -17.07 -15.09
C TYR A 222 -14.15 -17.94 -13.84
N GLY A 223 -13.12 -17.71 -13.02
CA GLY A 223 -12.90 -18.43 -11.77
C GLY A 223 -13.40 -17.64 -10.57
N VAL A 224 -12.58 -16.70 -10.09
CA VAL A 224 -12.76 -16.06 -8.77
C VAL A 224 -14.13 -15.39 -8.64
N ARG A 225 -14.59 -14.67 -9.67
CA ARG A 225 -15.81 -13.87 -9.60
C ARG A 225 -17.09 -14.71 -9.57
N ARG A 226 -17.08 -15.94 -10.10
CA ARG A 226 -18.28 -16.79 -10.26
C ARG A 226 -18.58 -17.67 -9.05
N PHE A 227 -17.58 -18.09 -8.30
CA PHE A 227 -17.77 -19.03 -7.19
C PHE A 227 -17.69 -18.32 -5.83
N ASN A 228 -18.75 -18.40 -5.03
CA ASN A 228 -18.79 -17.76 -3.70
C ASN A 228 -17.65 -18.20 -2.76
N VAL A 229 -17.19 -19.44 -2.86
CA VAL A 229 -16.03 -19.92 -2.10
C VAL A 229 -14.76 -19.16 -2.48
N LEU A 230 -14.50 -18.99 -3.77
CA LEU A 230 -13.35 -18.22 -4.25
C LEU A 230 -13.52 -16.73 -3.92
N ARG A 231 -14.73 -16.16 -4.06
CA ARG A 231 -15.00 -14.78 -3.64
C ARG A 231 -14.63 -14.57 -2.17
N PHE A 232 -15.00 -15.49 -1.28
CA PHE A 232 -14.62 -15.44 0.13
C PHE A 232 -13.10 -15.51 0.34
N LEU A 233 -12.43 -16.51 -0.25
CA LEU A 233 -10.98 -16.70 -0.12
C LEU A 233 -10.17 -15.50 -0.62
N PHE A 234 -10.67 -14.82 -1.65
CA PHE A 234 -10.06 -13.64 -2.25
C PHE A 234 -10.61 -12.32 -1.67
N GLY A 235 -11.29 -12.35 -0.52
CA GLY A 235 -11.73 -11.15 0.20
C GLY A 235 -12.82 -10.32 -0.48
N MET A 236 -13.55 -10.90 -1.43
CA MET A 236 -14.64 -10.28 -2.16
C MET A 236 -15.99 -10.46 -1.46
N LYS A 237 -16.92 -9.53 -1.69
CA LYS A 237 -18.31 -9.65 -1.21
C LYS A 237 -18.99 -10.87 -1.84
N LEU A 238 -19.72 -11.64 -1.05
CA LEU A 238 -20.49 -12.79 -1.56
C LEU A 238 -21.60 -12.33 -2.50
N LEU A 239 -21.88 -13.13 -3.53
CA LEU A 239 -23.07 -12.91 -4.36
C LEU A 239 -24.33 -13.17 -3.53
N PRO A 240 -25.38 -12.36 -3.69
CA PRO A 240 -26.67 -12.64 -3.07
C PRO A 240 -27.08 -14.08 -3.42
N ARG A 241 -27.43 -14.88 -2.40
CA ARG A 241 -28.10 -16.16 -2.67
C ARG A 241 -29.42 -15.81 -3.37
N PRO A 242 -29.77 -16.48 -4.49
CA PRO A 242 -31.12 -16.36 -5.01
C PRO A 242 -32.06 -16.73 -3.87
N VAL A 243 -32.90 -15.78 -3.44
CA VAL A 243 -33.97 -16.04 -2.49
C VAL A 243 -34.77 -17.17 -3.11
N SER A 244 -34.79 -18.33 -2.46
CA SER A 244 -35.61 -19.43 -2.92
C SER A 244 -37.04 -18.92 -2.96
N SER A 245 -37.68 -18.95 -4.14
CA SER A 245 -39.06 -18.49 -4.32
C SER A 245 -40.07 -19.20 -3.41
N GLN A 246 -39.64 -20.27 -2.74
CA GLN A 246 -40.39 -20.99 -1.70
C GLN A 246 -40.62 -20.18 -0.41
N ALA A 247 -39.77 -19.19 -0.09
CA ALA A 247 -39.96 -18.33 1.08
C ALA A 247 -40.99 -17.22 0.82
N GLU A 248 -41.07 -16.71 -0.40
CA GLU A 248 -42.11 -15.77 -0.83
C GLU A 248 -43.47 -16.46 -0.96
N SER A 249 -43.53 -17.68 -1.54
CA SER A 249 -44.79 -18.40 -1.67
C SER A 249 -45.42 -18.77 -0.32
N ARG A 250 -44.62 -19.11 0.69
CA ARG A 250 -45.12 -19.35 2.06
C ARG A 250 -45.64 -18.08 2.74
N ARG A 251 -44.96 -16.95 2.55
CA ARG A 251 -45.40 -15.65 3.08
C ARG A 251 -46.73 -15.19 2.48
N PHE A 252 -46.97 -15.45 1.19
CA PHE A 252 -48.26 -15.16 0.57
C PHE A 252 -49.37 -16.13 1.00
N GLN A 253 -49.05 -17.39 1.31
CA GLN A 253 -50.03 -18.35 1.84
C GLN A 253 -50.40 -18.08 3.30
N GLU A 254 -49.46 -17.65 4.13
CA GLU A 254 -49.73 -17.30 5.54
C GLU A 254 -50.42 -15.93 5.70
N ALA A 255 -50.26 -15.01 4.75
CA ALA A 255 -50.97 -13.72 4.75
C ALA A 255 -52.39 -13.81 4.15
N ALA A 256 -52.77 -14.96 3.59
CA ALA A 256 -54.08 -15.22 3.00
C ALA A 256 -55.01 -16.07 3.92
N LEU A 257 -54.58 -16.35 5.15
CA LEU A 257 -55.35 -16.98 6.22
C LEU A 257 -55.61 -15.96 7.34
#